data_AF-A0A0C3D3Y9-F1
#
_entry.id   AF-A0A0C3D3Y9-F1
#
_cell.length_a   1.000
_cell.length_b   1.000
_cell.length_c   1.000
_cell.angle_alpha   90.00
_cell.angle_beta   90.00
_cell.angle_gamma   90.00
#
_symmetry.space_group_name_H-M   'P 1'
#
loop_
_entity.id
_entity.type
_entity.pdbx_description
1 polymer ?
#
loop_
_entity_poly.entity_id
_entity_poly.type
_entity_poly.pdbx_seq_one_letter_code
_entity_poly.pdbx_strand_id
1 'polypeptide(L)'
;YPVDFFNVDDWIKYRFSPCTDPPLPPRSSPSSGLGGLLNRSGTLLNLSLPGRKSISSTVSPYPSTPLSFSADEESQDPQHPLKTGLTSNFVRDGEHGPDRPSAPLIGRNSSPVSKGQSTNNSISTTVTIPRDKAIAYLRRTLAETKKFKQELHFRTSLEELNRYPPLSVIYGKSIPTCCGAKVEGREGIPCSDSYDNLAFASGDGVVLAKEAMLPGGYKIAYGGRVKSDRGHVTLLGDLNAVGKAIEAVLKVRARGVGLGLPDEISP
;
A
#
# COMPACT_ATOMS: atom_id res chain seq x y z
N TYR A 1 6.70 8.32 18.60
CA TYR A 1 5.54 7.60 18.03
C TYR A 1 4.80 6.93 19.18
N PRO A 2 3.46 6.80 19.10
CA PRO A 2 2.64 6.18 20.15
C PRO A 2 2.74 4.64 20.22
N VAL A 3 3.55 4.04 19.34
CA VAL A 3 3.81 2.61 19.20
C VAL A 3 5.33 2.44 19.06
N ASP A 4 5.92 1.49 19.78
CA ASP A 4 7.32 1.11 19.66
C ASP A 4 7.47 -0.10 18.74
N PHE A 5 7.89 0.15 17.50
CA PHE A 5 8.13 -0.89 16.51
C PHE A 5 9.32 -1.81 16.84
N PHE A 6 10.12 -1.51 17.87
CA PHE A 6 11.18 -2.41 18.36
C PHE A 6 10.76 -3.21 19.59
N ASN A 7 9.54 -3.03 20.10
CA ASN A 7 8.99 -3.81 21.20
C ASN A 7 8.12 -4.95 20.66
N VAL A 8 8.49 -6.19 21.02
CA VAL A 8 7.75 -7.40 20.64
C VAL A 8 6.31 -7.37 21.16
N ASP A 9 6.09 -6.83 22.36
CA ASP A 9 4.76 -6.79 22.97
C ASP A 9 3.82 -5.87 22.19
N ASP A 10 4.33 -4.80 21.57
CA ASP A 10 3.53 -3.93 20.70
C ASP A 10 3.15 -4.64 19.40
N TRP A 11 4.04 -5.45 18.82
CA TRP A 11 3.72 -6.27 17.65
C TRP A 11 2.63 -7.30 17.93
N ILE A 12 2.65 -7.92 19.12
CA ILE A 12 1.62 -8.86 19.57
C ILE A 12 0.30 -8.13 19.85
N LYS A 13 0.37 -7.04 20.63
CA LYS A 13 -0.78 -6.22 21.02
C LYS A 13 -1.55 -5.71 19.81
N TYR A 14 -0.84 -5.18 18.82
CA TYR A 14 -1.41 -4.56 17.63
C TYR A 14 -1.49 -5.49 16.42
N ARG A 15 -1.21 -6.79 16.57
CA ARG A 15 -1.34 -7.81 15.51
C ARG A 15 -0.61 -7.48 14.21
N PHE A 16 0.60 -6.90 14.30
CA PHE A 16 1.37 -6.48 13.12
C PHE A 16 1.93 -7.63 12.28
N SER A 17 1.93 -8.84 12.81
CA SER A 17 2.32 -10.04 12.07
C SER A 17 1.28 -11.13 12.23
N PRO A 18 0.75 -11.72 11.13
CA PRO A 18 -0.13 -12.86 11.24
C PRO A 18 0.57 -14.08 11.86
N CYS A 19 1.91 -14.13 11.81
CA CYS A 19 2.70 -15.22 12.38
C CYS A 19 2.74 -15.21 13.91
N THR A 20 2.49 -14.06 14.56
CA THR A 20 2.32 -14.00 16.02
C THR A 20 0.87 -14.25 16.37
N ASP A 21 -0.05 -13.47 15.79
CA ASP A 21 -1.47 -13.55 16.07
C ASP A 21 -2.27 -13.02 14.86
N PRO A 22 -3.38 -13.66 14.46
CA PRO A 22 -4.20 -13.20 13.35
C PRO A 22 -4.86 -11.84 13.66
N PRO A 23 -5.26 -11.04 12.65
CA PRO A 23 -6.00 -9.80 12.90
C PRO A 23 -7.34 -10.08 13.59
N LEU A 24 -7.81 -9.12 14.39
CA LEU A 24 -9.15 -9.14 14.97
C LEU A 24 -10.22 -8.89 13.90
N PRO A 25 -11.49 -9.28 14.14
CA PRO A 25 -12.58 -8.95 13.23
C PRO A 25 -12.69 -7.44 12.95
N PRO A 26 -13.27 -7.05 11.79
CA PRO A 26 -13.52 -5.65 11.46
C PRO A 26 -14.31 -4.94 12.56
N ARG A 27 -13.97 -3.69 12.85
CA ARG A 27 -14.73 -2.86 13.81
C ARG A 27 -15.75 -1.97 13.15
N SER A 28 -15.47 -1.54 11.92
CA SER A 28 -16.42 -0.80 11.12
C SER A 28 -17.42 -1.76 10.48
N SER A 29 -18.70 -1.62 10.82
CA SER A 29 -19.75 -2.16 9.97
C SER A 29 -19.67 -1.43 8.63
N PRO A 30 -19.68 -2.12 7.47
CA PRO A 30 -19.76 -1.42 6.20
C PRO A 30 -20.97 -0.49 6.28
N SER A 31 -20.77 0.79 6.00
CA SER A 31 -21.87 1.76 5.93
C SER A 31 -22.94 1.14 5.04
N SER A 32 -24.04 0.73 5.66
CA SER A 32 -25.12 0.02 4.99
C SER A 32 -25.77 0.98 4.00
N GLY A 33 -25.25 1.03 2.78
CA GLY A 33 -26.00 1.52 1.65
C GLY A 33 -27.10 0.52 1.37
N LEU A 34 -28.32 0.79 1.87
CA LEU A 34 -29.66 0.32 1.45
C LEU A 34 -29.89 -1.11 0.89
N GLY A 35 -28.94 -2.06 1.00
CA GLY A 35 -29.01 -3.41 0.43
C GLY A 35 -28.82 -4.55 1.42
N GLY A 36 -28.64 -4.25 2.72
CA GLY A 36 -28.28 -5.22 3.75
C GLY A 36 -29.42 -6.08 4.32
N LEU A 37 -30.61 -6.12 3.71
CA LEU A 37 -31.77 -6.87 4.23
C LEU A 37 -31.87 -8.34 3.76
N LEU A 38 -30.97 -8.82 2.91
CA LEU A 38 -31.10 -10.15 2.31
C LEU A 38 -30.27 -11.27 2.96
N ASN A 39 -29.59 -11.03 4.09
CA ASN A 39 -28.86 -12.08 4.80
C ASN A 39 -29.45 -12.39 6.19
N ARG A 40 -30.76 -12.65 6.24
CA ARG A 40 -31.43 -13.36 7.34
C ARG A 40 -32.10 -14.61 6.77
N SER A 41 -31.34 -15.69 6.68
CA SER A 41 -31.90 -17.03 6.44
C SER A 41 -31.88 -17.80 7.76
N GLY A 42 -33.06 -18.16 8.24
CA GLY A 42 -33.20 -19.13 9.33
C GLY A 42 -34.44 -18.87 10.18
N THR A 43 -35.46 -19.69 9.97
CA THR A 43 -36.71 -19.82 10.73
C THR A 43 -37.66 -18.62 10.67
N LEU A 44 -38.79 -18.77 9.96
CA LEU A 44 -40.15 -18.81 10.54
C LEU A 44 -41.21 -19.00 9.42
N LEU A 45 -41.87 -20.16 9.48
CA LEU A 45 -43.28 -20.46 9.21
C LEU A 45 -43.92 -20.15 7.84
N ASN A 46 -44.17 -21.28 7.15
CA ASN A 46 -45.24 -21.58 6.21
C ASN A 46 -46.61 -20.95 6.59
N LEU A 47 -47.11 -20.02 5.77
CA LEU A 47 -48.53 -19.66 5.72
C LEU A 47 -48.93 -19.42 4.26
N SER A 48 -49.92 -20.18 3.82
CA SER A 48 -50.54 -20.12 2.50
C SER A 48 -51.85 -19.32 2.52
N LEU A 49 -52.22 -18.78 1.34
CA LEU A 49 -53.53 -18.24 0.88
C LEU A 49 -53.86 -16.75 1.20
N PRO A 50 -54.82 -16.09 0.48
CA PRO A 50 -55.19 -16.15 -0.95
C PRO A 50 -55.57 -14.76 -1.60
N GLY A 51 -55.49 -14.67 -2.94
CA GLY A 51 -56.36 -13.92 -3.89
C GLY A 51 -56.73 -12.42 -3.74
N ARG A 52 -56.62 -11.63 -4.84
CA ARG A 52 -57.75 -11.04 -5.65
C ARG A 52 -57.36 -9.73 -6.43
N LYS A 53 -57.37 -9.84 -7.77
CA LYS A 53 -57.83 -8.94 -8.87
C LYS A 53 -57.62 -7.40 -8.88
N SER A 54 -56.87 -6.95 -9.92
CA SER A 54 -57.16 -6.00 -11.03
C SER A 54 -57.83 -4.62 -10.81
N ILE A 55 -57.16 -3.54 -11.25
CA ILE A 55 -57.71 -2.28 -11.86
C ILE A 55 -56.61 -1.70 -12.81
N SER A 56 -56.72 -1.81 -14.14
CA SER A 56 -57.24 -0.86 -15.16
C SER A 56 -56.51 0.49 -15.30
N SER A 57 -55.89 0.73 -16.47
CA SER A 57 -55.72 2.08 -17.05
C SER A 57 -55.45 1.99 -18.56
N THR A 58 -56.36 2.54 -19.35
CA THR A 58 -56.26 2.75 -20.80
C THR A 58 -56.42 4.25 -21.09
N VAL A 59 -55.86 4.68 -22.22
CA VAL A 59 -56.13 5.90 -23.04
C VAL A 59 -55.08 7.04 -22.98
N SER A 60 -54.18 7.02 -23.99
CA SER A 60 -53.81 8.01 -25.05
C SER A 60 -54.11 9.53 -24.85
N PRO A 61 -53.42 10.50 -25.51
CA PRO A 61 -52.95 10.47 -26.92
C PRO A 61 -51.62 11.19 -27.31
N TYR A 62 -51.17 10.87 -28.54
CA TYR A 62 -50.15 11.52 -29.39
C TYR A 62 -50.62 12.90 -29.94
N PRO A 63 -49.92 13.60 -30.88
CA PRO A 63 -48.48 13.70 -31.26
C PRO A 63 -48.00 15.18 -31.38
N SER A 64 -46.70 15.43 -31.65
CA SER A 64 -46.21 16.34 -32.72
C SER A 64 -44.68 16.45 -32.74
N THR A 65 -44.11 16.09 -33.89
CA THR A 65 -42.81 16.48 -34.48
C THR A 65 -42.72 18.01 -34.71
N PRO A 66 -41.56 18.67 -35.03
CA PRO A 66 -40.50 18.18 -35.92
C PRO A 66 -39.04 18.53 -35.57
N LEU A 67 -38.15 17.88 -36.34
CA LEU A 67 -36.72 18.11 -36.48
C LEU A 67 -36.49 18.83 -37.83
N SER A 68 -35.67 19.89 -37.86
CA SER A 68 -34.84 20.24 -39.05
C SER A 68 -33.89 21.42 -38.81
N PHE A 69 -32.61 21.22 -39.17
CA PHE A 69 -31.64 22.16 -39.79
C PHE A 69 -31.27 23.47 -39.04
N SER A 70 -30.07 24.06 -39.04
CA SER A 70 -28.71 23.77 -39.53
C SER A 70 -27.80 24.95 -39.13
N ALA A 71 -26.48 24.69 -39.15
CA ALA A 71 -25.38 25.59 -39.54
C ALA A 71 -24.91 26.78 -38.67
N ASP A 72 -23.57 26.81 -38.57
CA ASP A 72 -22.60 27.92 -38.60
C ASP A 72 -22.08 28.66 -37.35
N GLU A 73 -20.73 28.68 -37.34
CA GLU A 73 -19.74 29.70 -36.96
C GLU A 73 -19.45 30.16 -35.51
N GLU A 74 -18.17 29.90 -35.17
CA GLU A 74 -17.12 30.80 -34.65
C GLU A 74 -17.13 31.38 -33.20
N SER A 75 -15.91 31.28 -32.64
CA SER A 75 -15.22 32.21 -31.71
C SER A 75 -15.34 32.04 -30.18
N GLN A 76 -14.14 31.96 -29.57
CA GLN A 76 -13.73 32.40 -28.22
C GLN A 76 -13.89 31.48 -26.98
N ASP A 77 -12.72 31.11 -26.45
CA ASP A 77 -12.37 30.64 -25.08
C ASP A 77 -12.83 31.67 -24.00
N PRO A 78 -12.82 31.43 -22.65
CA PRO A 78 -12.41 30.25 -21.87
C PRO A 78 -13.38 29.85 -20.72
N GLN A 79 -13.04 28.74 -20.03
CA GLN A 79 -13.17 28.48 -18.58
C GLN A 79 -13.75 27.10 -18.21
N HIS A 80 -12.98 26.39 -17.38
CA HIS A 80 -13.29 25.31 -16.43
C HIS A 80 -14.61 24.53 -16.57
N PRO A 81 -14.52 23.19 -16.47
CA PRO A 81 -15.16 22.59 -15.30
C PRO A 81 -14.39 21.45 -14.64
N LEU A 82 -14.50 21.45 -13.30
CA LEU A 82 -14.37 20.31 -12.40
C LEU A 82 -15.09 19.07 -12.97
N LYS A 83 -14.38 17.93 -13.05
CA LYS A 83 -14.96 16.58 -13.09
C LYS A 83 -14.02 15.67 -12.30
N THR A 84 -14.36 15.32 -11.06
CA THR A 84 -15.19 14.15 -10.70
C THR A 84 -14.56 12.86 -11.25
N GLY A 85 -13.91 12.12 -10.35
CA GLY A 85 -13.29 10.84 -10.64
C GLY A 85 -14.30 9.82 -11.11
N LEU A 86 -14.04 9.25 -12.29
CA LEU A 86 -14.72 8.08 -12.79
C LEU A 86 -13.79 6.87 -12.63
N THR A 87 -14.25 5.94 -11.80
CA THR A 87 -13.81 4.56 -11.71
C THR A 87 -14.03 3.87 -13.06
N SER A 88 -12.97 3.44 -13.74
CA SER A 88 -13.07 2.67 -14.98
C SER A 88 -13.14 1.17 -14.67
N ASN A 89 -14.36 0.64 -14.59
CA ASN A 89 -14.62 -0.79 -14.71
C ASN A 89 -14.56 -1.16 -16.21
N PHE A 90 -13.45 -1.75 -16.64
CA PHE A 90 -13.36 -2.40 -17.95
C PHE A 90 -13.99 -3.80 -17.86
N VAL A 91 -15.21 -3.94 -18.38
CA VAL A 91 -15.81 -5.23 -18.76
C VAL A 91 -15.51 -5.40 -20.25
N ARG A 92 -14.71 -6.41 -20.59
CA ARG A 92 -14.56 -6.89 -21.98
C ARG A 92 -15.29 -8.22 -22.09
N ASP A 93 -16.31 -8.19 -22.93
CA ASP A 93 -17.06 -9.32 -23.45
C ASP A 93 -16.20 -10.11 -24.45
N GLY A 94 -16.39 -11.43 -24.52
CA GLY A 94 -15.60 -12.32 -25.36
C GLY A 94 -15.99 -13.78 -25.20
N GLU A 95 -16.99 -14.21 -25.99
CA GLU A 95 -17.29 -15.62 -26.26
C GLU A 95 -16.23 -16.23 -27.22
N HIS A 96 -15.67 -17.40 -26.88
CA HIS A 96 -15.50 -18.60 -27.73
C HIS A 96 -14.52 -19.62 -27.12
N GLY A 97 -15.03 -20.80 -26.77
CA GLY A 97 -14.40 -22.11 -27.02
C GLY A 97 -13.29 -22.62 -26.06
N PRO A 98 -13.18 -23.95 -25.86
CA PRO A 98 -12.75 -24.54 -24.60
C PRO A 98 -11.32 -25.11 -24.66
N ASP A 99 -10.59 -25.10 -23.53
CA ASP A 99 -9.61 -26.14 -23.19
C ASP A 99 -9.28 -26.05 -21.69
N ARG A 100 -9.82 -27.02 -20.94
CA ARG A 100 -9.55 -27.25 -19.52
C ARG A 100 -8.25 -28.05 -19.38
N PRO A 101 -7.26 -27.62 -18.59
CA PRO A 101 -6.34 -28.54 -17.95
C PRO A 101 -6.92 -29.00 -16.60
N SER A 102 -7.03 -30.33 -16.48
CA SER A 102 -7.52 -31.09 -15.33
C SER A 102 -6.88 -30.67 -14.01
N ALA A 103 -7.72 -30.31 -13.02
CA ALA A 103 -7.30 -30.20 -11.62
C ALA A 103 -7.23 -31.60 -10.97
N PRO A 104 -6.20 -31.92 -10.18
CA PRO A 104 -6.10 -33.21 -9.52
C PRO A 104 -7.12 -33.31 -8.37
N LEU A 105 -8.06 -34.24 -8.54
CA LEU A 105 -9.01 -34.67 -7.52
C LEU A 105 -8.28 -35.65 -6.60
N ILE A 106 -7.95 -35.27 -5.37
CA ILE A 106 -7.45 -36.21 -4.35
C ILE A 106 -8.16 -35.98 -3.01
N GLY A 107 -8.90 -37.02 -2.59
CA GLY A 107 -8.89 -37.51 -1.21
C GLY A 107 -9.74 -36.78 -0.18
N ARG A 108 -11.05 -37.04 -0.19
CA ARG A 108 -11.98 -36.72 0.90
C ARG A 108 -11.88 -37.79 2.00
N ASN A 109 -11.16 -37.51 3.09
CA ASN A 109 -11.26 -38.27 4.34
C ASN A 109 -11.85 -37.37 5.44
N SER A 110 -13.01 -37.78 5.94
CA SER A 110 -13.77 -37.16 7.03
C SER A 110 -13.28 -37.65 8.40
N SER A 111 -13.06 -36.73 9.34
CA SER A 111 -13.10 -36.96 10.81
C SER A 111 -13.11 -35.61 11.57
N PRO A 112 -13.60 -35.55 12.83
CA PRO A 112 -14.64 -34.60 13.22
C PRO A 112 -14.15 -33.36 14.00
N VAL A 113 -14.92 -32.28 13.82
CA VAL A 113 -15.23 -31.17 14.73
C VAL A 113 -14.24 -30.88 15.86
N SER A 114 -13.55 -29.74 15.74
CA SER A 114 -13.26 -28.86 16.87
C SER A 114 -13.67 -27.43 16.52
N LYS A 115 -14.18 -26.73 17.53
CA LYS A 115 -15.06 -25.55 17.46
C LYS A 115 -14.51 -24.39 16.63
N GLY A 116 -15.36 -23.88 15.72
CA GLY A 116 -15.51 -22.46 15.41
C GLY A 116 -14.30 -21.72 14.85
N GLN A 117 -13.98 -21.96 13.58
CA GLN A 117 -13.11 -21.06 12.81
C GLN A 117 -13.72 -20.84 11.43
N SER A 118 -14.66 -19.89 11.35
CA SER A 118 -14.98 -19.25 10.08
C SER A 118 -13.91 -18.23 9.79
N THR A 119 -12.81 -18.68 9.18
CA THR A 119 -11.90 -17.80 8.47
C THR A 119 -11.87 -18.26 7.02
N ASN A 120 -12.25 -17.37 6.11
CA ASN A 120 -11.91 -17.50 4.69
C ASN A 120 -10.38 -17.50 4.58
N ASN A 121 -9.75 -18.65 4.82
CA ASN A 121 -8.30 -18.81 4.77
C ASN A 121 -7.88 -18.83 3.30
N SER A 122 -7.58 -17.65 2.76
CA SER A 122 -6.71 -17.55 1.59
C SER A 122 -5.42 -18.29 1.91
N ILE A 123 -5.02 -19.23 1.05
CA ILE A 123 -3.78 -20.03 1.17
C ILE A 123 -2.57 -19.12 1.46
N SER A 124 -2.58 -17.89 0.94
CA SER A 124 -1.56 -16.86 1.12
C SER A 124 -1.32 -16.40 2.57
N THR A 125 -2.24 -16.69 3.49
CA THR A 125 -2.14 -16.28 4.91
C THR A 125 -1.87 -17.44 5.86
N THR A 126 -1.59 -18.63 5.32
CA THR A 126 -1.31 -19.83 6.12
C THR A 126 0.00 -19.65 6.87
N VAL A 127 -0.08 -19.62 8.21
CA VAL A 127 1.10 -19.54 9.08
C VAL A 127 1.66 -20.95 9.26
N THR A 128 2.89 -21.17 8.79
CA THR A 128 3.59 -22.47 8.87
C THR A 128 4.57 -22.55 10.05
N ILE A 129 4.83 -21.41 10.71
CA ILE A 129 5.79 -21.31 11.81
C ILE A 129 5.02 -21.38 13.14
N PRO A 130 5.42 -22.26 14.09
CA PRO A 130 4.87 -22.25 15.44
C PRO A 130 5.00 -20.87 16.10
N ARG A 131 3.94 -20.43 16.81
CA ARG A 131 3.85 -19.08 17.39
C ARG A 131 5.03 -18.75 18.31
N ASP A 132 5.45 -19.68 19.15
CA ASP A 132 6.61 -19.55 20.04
C ASP A 132 7.91 -19.27 19.26
N LYS A 133 8.13 -20.00 18.17
CA LYS A 133 9.27 -19.79 17.27
C LYS A 133 9.18 -18.45 16.53
N ALA A 134 7.98 -18.05 16.09
CA ALA A 134 7.76 -16.76 15.46
C ALA A 134 8.09 -15.59 16.41
N ILE A 135 7.67 -15.67 17.67
CA ILE A 135 7.99 -14.67 18.71
C ILE A 135 9.48 -14.64 19.02
N ALA A 136 10.13 -15.80 19.15
CA ALA A 136 11.57 -15.88 19.38
C ALA A 136 12.37 -15.24 18.23
N TYR A 137 11.97 -15.54 16.99
CA TYR A 137 12.54 -14.91 15.80
C TYR A 137 12.33 -13.39 15.81
N LEU A 138 11.10 -12.94 16.03
CA LEU A 138 10.76 -11.52 16.05
C LEU A 138 11.58 -10.76 17.11
N ARG A 139 11.71 -11.30 18.32
CA ARG A 139 12.50 -10.69 19.39
C ARG A 139 13.95 -10.46 19.00
N ARG A 140 14.59 -11.49 18.42
CA ARG A 140 15.97 -11.39 17.92
C ARG A 140 16.06 -10.33 16.82
N THR A 141 15.20 -10.41 15.81
CA THR A 141 15.23 -9.52 14.65
C THR A 141 15.00 -8.05 15.02
N LEU A 142 14.05 -7.76 15.93
CA LEU A 142 13.81 -6.39 16.39
C LEU A 142 15.00 -5.84 17.18
N ALA A 143 15.64 -6.65 18.03
CA ALA A 143 16.82 -6.25 18.77
C ALA A 143 18.02 -5.97 17.86
N GLU A 144 18.29 -6.87 16.90
CA GLU A 144 19.34 -6.70 15.89
C GLU A 144 19.09 -5.48 15.00
N THR A 145 17.84 -5.28 14.55
CA THR A 145 17.47 -4.13 13.72
C THR A 145 17.60 -2.82 14.50
N LYS A 146 17.20 -2.78 15.78
CA LYS A 146 17.37 -1.61 16.65
C LYS A 146 18.84 -1.27 16.80
N LYS A 147 19.68 -2.26 17.12
CA LYS A 147 21.13 -2.11 17.25
C LYS A 147 21.75 -1.58 15.95
N PHE A 148 21.41 -2.19 14.81
CA PHE A 148 21.88 -1.76 13.50
C PHE A 148 21.51 -0.30 13.22
N LYS A 149 20.26 0.10 13.46
CA LYS A 149 19.84 1.51 13.26
C LYS A 149 20.58 2.47 14.19
N GLN A 150 20.88 2.06 15.43
CA GLN A 150 21.67 2.85 16.38
C GLN A 150 23.12 3.03 15.89
N GLU A 151 23.71 2.01 15.29
CA GLU A 151 25.07 2.04 14.73
C GLU A 151 25.19 2.92 13.47
N LEU A 152 24.10 3.11 12.74
CA LEU A 152 24.03 4.00 11.57
C LEU A 152 23.93 5.50 11.91
N HIS A 153 23.88 5.87 13.21
CA HIS A 153 23.86 7.28 13.56
C HIS A 153 25.16 7.98 13.18
N PHE A 154 25.01 9.22 12.72
CA PHE A 154 26.14 10.08 12.40
C PHE A 154 27.03 10.30 13.63
N ARG A 155 28.34 10.24 13.42
CA ARG A 155 29.39 10.41 14.43
C ARG A 155 30.24 11.60 14.05
N THR A 156 30.13 12.69 14.81
CA THR A 156 30.89 13.93 14.57
C THR A 156 32.40 13.68 14.51
N SER A 157 32.92 12.76 15.33
CA SER A 157 34.34 12.39 15.32
C SER A 157 34.85 11.84 13.98
N LEU A 158 33.99 11.21 13.17
CA LEU A 158 34.38 10.73 11.84
C LEU A 158 34.36 11.86 10.79
N GLU A 159 33.47 12.84 10.95
CA GLU A 159 33.40 14.02 10.10
C GLU A 159 34.61 14.92 10.31
N GLU A 160 35.00 15.18 11.56
CA GLU A 160 36.18 15.97 11.92
C GLU A 160 37.47 15.37 11.32
N LEU A 161 37.52 14.05 11.23
CA LEU A 161 38.62 13.31 10.61
C LEU A 161 38.44 13.13 9.10
N ASN A 162 37.43 13.75 8.47
CA ASN A 162 37.14 13.63 7.03
C ASN A 162 37.03 12.15 6.56
N ARG A 163 36.38 11.29 7.36
CA ARG A 163 36.28 9.84 7.11
C ARG A 163 34.97 9.39 6.47
N TYR A 164 33.94 10.23 6.46
CA TYR A 164 32.71 9.88 5.77
C TYR A 164 32.91 9.97 4.25
N PRO A 165 32.55 8.92 3.49
CA PRO A 165 32.64 8.98 2.04
C PRO A 165 31.65 10.02 1.48
N PRO A 166 31.90 10.58 0.29
CA PRO A 166 30.90 11.38 -0.39
C PRO A 166 29.68 10.52 -0.72
N LEU A 167 28.49 11.04 -0.43
CA LEU A 167 27.21 10.35 -0.61
C LEU A 167 26.35 11.06 -1.65
N SER A 168 25.64 10.29 -2.47
CA SER A 168 24.60 10.78 -3.37
C SER A 168 23.29 10.07 -3.07
N VAL A 169 22.16 10.71 -3.37
CA VAL A 169 20.82 10.15 -3.21
C VAL A 169 20.09 10.20 -4.54
N ILE A 170 19.60 9.05 -4.98
CA ILE A 170 18.62 8.93 -6.05
C ILE A 170 17.26 8.64 -5.39
N TYR A 171 16.23 9.39 -5.71
CA TYR A 171 14.91 9.23 -5.09
C TYR A 171 13.77 9.44 -6.08
N GLY A 172 12.70 8.69 -5.90
CA GLY A 172 11.42 8.91 -6.57
C GLY A 172 10.55 9.91 -5.81
N LYS A 173 9.79 10.73 -6.54
CA LYS A 173 8.82 11.68 -5.96
C LYS A 173 7.45 11.64 -6.66
N SER A 174 7.35 10.96 -7.79
CA SER A 174 6.21 11.08 -8.70
C SER A 174 5.16 9.98 -8.48
N ILE A 175 5.45 8.97 -7.65
CA ILE A 175 4.56 7.83 -7.42
C ILE A 175 3.85 7.98 -6.07
N PRO A 176 2.50 7.89 -6.01
CA PRO A 176 1.77 7.83 -4.76
C PRO A 176 2.28 6.69 -3.88
N THR A 177 2.73 7.01 -2.68
CA THR A 177 3.37 6.08 -1.75
C THR A 177 2.60 6.09 -0.45
N CYS A 178 2.19 4.91 0.01
CA CYS A 178 1.43 4.76 1.25
C CYS A 178 2.26 5.29 2.43
N CYS A 179 1.71 6.24 3.19
CA CYS A 179 2.37 6.86 4.35
C CYS A 179 1.67 6.54 5.68
N GLY A 180 0.48 5.93 5.63
CA GLY A 180 -0.25 5.53 6.81
C GLY A 180 -1.62 4.96 6.47
N ALA A 181 -2.30 4.47 7.49
CA ALA A 181 -3.69 4.04 7.41
C ALA A 181 -4.51 4.77 8.48
N LYS A 182 -5.70 5.21 8.11
CA LYS A 182 -6.66 5.79 9.06
C LYS A 182 -7.38 4.65 9.77
N VAL A 183 -7.30 4.65 11.09
CA VAL A 183 -7.98 3.68 11.96
C VAL A 183 -8.85 4.40 12.99
N GLU A 184 -9.98 3.80 13.35
CA GLU A 184 -10.91 4.33 14.34
C GLU A 184 -10.40 4.06 15.77
N GLY A 185 -9.47 4.89 16.22
CA GLY A 185 -8.81 4.77 17.51
C GLY A 185 -7.79 3.63 17.58
N ARG A 186 -7.10 3.52 18.72
CA ARG A 186 -6.02 2.52 18.92
C ARG A 186 -6.50 1.08 18.82
N GLU A 187 -7.73 0.83 19.27
CA GLU A 187 -8.32 -0.51 19.22
C GLU A 187 -8.73 -0.94 17.81
N GLY A 188 -8.66 -0.02 16.82
CA GLY A 188 -8.82 -0.36 15.40
C GLY A 188 -7.53 -0.83 14.72
N ILE A 189 -6.36 -0.56 15.32
CA ILE A 189 -5.06 -0.99 14.77
C ILE A 189 -4.98 -2.52 14.57
N PRO A 190 -5.39 -3.38 15.52
CA PRO A 190 -5.28 -4.83 15.35
C PRO A 190 -6.37 -5.47 14.46
N CYS A 191 -7.33 -4.69 13.96
CA CYS A 191 -8.49 -5.20 13.23
C CYS A 191 -8.22 -5.37 11.74
N SER A 192 -8.88 -6.31 11.09
CA SER A 192 -8.64 -6.63 9.68
C SER A 192 -9.01 -5.51 8.70
N ASP A 193 -9.86 -4.57 9.11
CA ASP A 193 -10.25 -3.37 8.35
C ASP A 193 -9.26 -2.20 8.51
N SER A 194 -8.14 -2.39 9.23
CA SER A 194 -7.15 -1.33 9.50
C SER A 194 -6.48 -0.78 8.24
N TYR A 195 -6.55 -1.49 7.11
CA TYR A 195 -5.91 -1.13 5.84
C TYR A 195 -6.90 -0.67 4.76
N ASP A 196 -8.18 -0.50 5.09
CA ASP A 196 -9.22 -0.11 4.12
C ASP A 196 -9.13 1.37 3.72
N ASN A 197 -8.52 2.21 4.56
CA ASN A 197 -8.40 3.66 4.33
C ASN A 197 -6.94 4.09 4.43
N LEU A 198 -6.24 4.05 3.30
CA LEU A 198 -4.82 4.38 3.21
C LEU A 198 -4.61 5.86 2.85
N ALA A 199 -3.63 6.49 3.50
CA ALA A 199 -3.12 7.81 3.16
C ALA A 199 -1.88 7.69 2.28
N PHE A 200 -1.76 8.58 1.30
CA PHE A 200 -0.66 8.59 0.34
C PHE A 200 0.06 9.93 0.31
N ALA A 201 1.36 9.88 0.06
CA ALA A 201 2.19 11.05 -0.19
C ALA A 201 3.19 10.77 -1.32
N SER A 202 3.98 11.77 -1.70
CA SER A 202 4.96 11.65 -2.79
C SER A 202 6.12 10.71 -2.43
N GLY A 203 6.47 9.80 -3.36
CA GLY A 203 7.59 8.87 -3.22
C GLY A 203 7.83 8.05 -4.49
N ASP A 204 8.35 6.84 -4.31
CA ASP A 204 8.67 5.89 -5.40
C ASP A 204 7.69 4.69 -5.47
N GLY A 205 6.61 4.71 -4.69
CA GLY A 205 5.64 3.64 -4.53
C GLY A 205 5.90 2.75 -3.31
N VAL A 206 7.05 2.89 -2.66
CA VAL A 206 7.43 2.14 -1.44
C VAL A 206 7.98 3.08 -0.37
N VAL A 207 8.96 3.91 -0.73
CA VAL A 207 9.65 4.86 0.14
C VAL A 207 9.20 6.29 -0.18
N LEU A 208 8.84 7.03 0.86
CA LEU A 208 8.49 8.44 0.74
C LEU A 208 9.70 9.26 0.30
N ALA A 209 9.48 10.25 -0.57
CA ALA A 209 10.55 11.11 -1.09
C ALA A 209 11.30 11.86 0.03
N LYS A 210 10.60 12.19 1.12
CA LYS A 210 11.17 12.81 2.31
C LYS A 210 12.09 11.84 3.07
N GLU A 211 11.65 10.60 3.24
CA GLU A 211 12.37 9.58 4.03
C GLU A 211 13.49 8.90 3.25
N ALA A 212 13.55 9.08 1.92
CA ALA A 212 14.67 8.68 1.09
C ALA A 212 15.92 9.57 1.25
N MET A 213 15.81 10.69 1.97
CA MET A 213 16.94 11.62 2.17
C MET A 213 17.93 11.07 3.22
N LEU A 214 19.18 11.53 3.16
CA LEU A 214 20.17 11.15 4.18
C LEU A 214 19.72 11.61 5.59
N PRO A 215 20.00 10.81 6.64
CA PRO A 215 19.74 11.22 8.01
C PRO A 215 20.52 12.49 8.39
N GLY A 216 20.08 13.16 9.45
CA GLY A 216 20.78 14.34 9.98
C GLY A 216 22.27 14.06 10.28
N GLY A 217 23.12 15.05 9.99
CA GLY A 217 24.57 14.95 10.12
C GLY A 217 25.27 14.58 8.81
N TYR A 218 24.69 13.65 8.03
CA TYR A 218 25.25 13.28 6.72
C TYR A 218 25.06 14.38 5.68
N LYS A 219 26.03 14.51 4.78
CA LYS A 219 26.03 15.52 3.70
C LYS A 219 25.92 14.86 2.34
N ILE A 220 25.04 15.40 1.49
CA ILE A 220 24.95 14.99 0.09
C ILE A 220 26.03 15.73 -0.70
N ALA A 221 26.77 15.01 -1.52
CA ALA A 221 27.73 15.55 -2.48
C ALA A 221 27.06 16.63 -3.35
N TYR A 222 27.78 17.70 -3.67
CA TYR A 222 27.24 18.75 -4.54
C TYR A 222 26.80 18.17 -5.90
N GLY A 223 25.55 18.42 -6.28
CA GLY A 223 24.93 17.81 -7.48
C GLY A 223 24.48 16.35 -7.31
N GLY A 224 24.73 15.72 -6.15
CA GLY A 224 24.43 14.32 -5.85
C GLY A 224 23.01 14.05 -5.36
N ARG A 225 22.12 15.05 -5.36
CA ARG A 225 20.69 14.86 -5.05
C ARG A 225 19.92 14.76 -6.36
N VAL A 226 19.60 13.54 -6.77
CA VAL A 226 19.04 13.26 -8.10
C VAL A 226 17.62 12.74 -7.98
N LYS A 227 16.66 13.48 -8.55
CA LYS A 227 15.27 13.02 -8.66
C LYS A 227 15.15 12.09 -9.87
N SER A 228 14.46 10.97 -9.71
CA SER A 228 13.96 10.13 -10.80
C SER A 228 12.43 10.12 -10.81
N ASP A 229 11.84 9.88 -11.98
CA ASP A 229 10.41 9.63 -12.15
C ASP A 229 10.09 8.12 -12.16
N ARG A 230 11.11 7.26 -11.99
CA ARG A 230 10.93 5.81 -11.89
C ARG A 230 10.50 5.39 -10.48
N GLY A 231 9.70 4.33 -10.43
CA GLY A 231 9.26 3.71 -9.18
C GLY A 231 10.37 2.87 -8.55
N HIS A 232 10.12 2.40 -7.33
CA HIS A 232 11.10 1.72 -6.48
C HIS A 232 11.90 0.63 -7.19
N VAL A 233 11.20 -0.31 -7.85
CA VAL A 233 11.82 -1.47 -8.53
C VAL A 233 12.64 -1.07 -9.76
N THR A 234 12.26 0.01 -10.44
CA THR A 234 12.89 0.45 -11.69
C THR A 234 13.83 1.64 -11.50
N LEU A 235 14.05 2.07 -10.25
CA LEU A 235 14.81 3.27 -9.91
C LEU A 235 16.23 3.24 -10.46
N LEU A 236 16.95 2.12 -10.24
CA LEU A 236 18.31 1.94 -10.75
C LEU A 236 18.39 1.70 -12.27
N GLY A 237 17.25 1.46 -12.92
CA GLY A 237 17.19 1.44 -14.37
C GLY A 237 17.36 2.82 -15.00
N ASP A 238 17.13 3.91 -14.25
CA ASP A 238 17.33 5.28 -14.71
C ASP A 238 18.83 5.60 -14.80
N LEU A 239 19.46 5.13 -15.88
CA LEU A 239 20.91 5.23 -16.08
C LEU A 239 21.40 6.69 -16.09
N ASN A 240 20.55 7.64 -16.50
CA ASN A 240 20.88 9.06 -16.45
C ASN A 240 20.95 9.56 -15.00
N ALA A 241 19.99 9.17 -14.16
CA ALA A 241 20.02 9.52 -12.75
C ALA A 241 21.20 8.86 -12.02
N VAL A 242 21.45 7.58 -12.31
CA VAL A 242 22.60 6.83 -11.76
C VAL A 242 23.92 7.48 -12.17
N GLY A 243 24.09 7.80 -13.44
CA GLY A 243 25.30 8.46 -13.95
C GLY A 243 25.59 9.79 -13.24
N LYS A 244 24.57 10.65 -13.09
CA LYS A 244 24.69 11.93 -12.36
C LYS A 244 25.09 11.74 -10.90
N ALA A 245 24.49 10.75 -10.22
CA ALA A 245 24.79 10.46 -8.82
C ALA A 245 26.26 10.00 -8.65
N ILE A 246 26.71 9.07 -9.49
CA ILE A 246 28.10 8.58 -9.49
C ILE A 246 29.07 9.71 -9.81
N GLU A 247 28.79 10.52 -10.83
CA GLU A 247 29.64 11.66 -11.21
C GLU A 247 29.81 12.66 -10.06
N ALA A 248 28.73 12.97 -9.32
CA ALA A 248 28.79 13.85 -8.15
C ALA A 248 29.70 13.28 -7.05
N VAL A 249 29.60 11.99 -6.76
CA VAL A 249 30.46 11.30 -5.79
C VAL A 249 31.93 11.37 -6.22
N LEU A 250 32.23 11.06 -7.49
CA LEU A 250 33.60 11.09 -8.03
C LEU A 250 34.21 12.49 -7.97
N LYS A 251 33.47 13.52 -8.38
CA LYS A 251 33.93 14.92 -8.34
C LYS A 251 34.26 15.38 -6.93
N VAL A 252 33.42 15.04 -5.96
CA VAL A 252 33.62 15.44 -4.56
C VAL A 252 34.74 14.63 -3.91
N ARG A 253 34.86 13.34 -4.24
CA ARG A 253 35.99 12.51 -3.78
C ARG A 253 37.33 13.01 -4.30
N ALA A 254 37.41 13.42 -5.56
CA ALA A 254 38.61 14.00 -6.16
C ALA A 254 39.07 15.29 -5.46
N ARG A 255 38.18 15.97 -4.73
CA ARG A 255 38.49 17.14 -3.90
C ARG A 255 38.92 16.79 -2.47
N GLY A 256 39.10 15.51 -2.17
CA GLY A 256 39.62 15.03 -0.89
C GLY A 256 38.57 14.61 0.13
N VAL A 257 37.27 14.67 -0.16
CA VAL A 257 36.23 14.27 0.80
C VAL A 257 36.28 12.77 1.07
N GLY A 258 36.29 12.40 2.35
CA GLY A 258 36.25 11.00 2.80
C GLY A 258 37.58 10.27 2.71
N LEU A 259 38.70 10.98 2.55
CA LEU A 259 40.05 10.40 2.45
C LEU A 259 40.81 10.38 3.78
N GLY A 260 40.24 10.90 4.86
CA GLY A 260 40.97 11.16 6.09
C GLY A 260 41.61 12.54 6.10
N LEU A 261 42.22 12.90 7.23
CA LEU A 261 43.21 13.97 7.26
C LEU A 261 44.51 13.45 6.64
N PRO A 262 45.30 14.30 5.95
CA PRO A 262 46.64 13.90 5.54
C PRO A 262 47.43 13.53 6.79
N ASP A 263 48.12 12.39 6.76
CA ASP A 263 49.04 12.02 7.83
C ASP A 263 50.04 13.19 7.98
N GLU A 264 50.09 13.81 9.16
CA GLU A 264 51.16 14.73 9.49
C GLU A 264 52.46 13.95 9.35
N ILE A 265 53.21 14.22 8.28
CA ILE A 265 54.57 13.74 8.11
C ILE A 265 55.33 14.24 9.33
N SER A 266 55.54 13.35 10.30
CA SER A 266 56.36 13.64 11.47
C SER A 266 57.78 13.93 10.95
N PRO A 267 58.39 15.06 11.37
CA PRO A 267 59.71 15.48 10.90
C PRO A 267 60.82 14.49 11.29
#